data_AF-A0A671SS39-F1
#
_entry.id   AF-A0A671SS39-F1
#
_cell.length_a   1.000
_cell.length_b   1.000
_cell.length_c   1.000
_cell.angle_alpha   90.00
_cell.angle_beta   90.00
_cell.angle_gamma   90.00
#
_symmetry.space_group_name_H-M   'P 1'
#
loop_
_entity.id
_entity.type
_entity.pdbx_description
1 polymer ?
#
loop_
_entity_poly.entity_id
_entity_poly.type
_entity_poly.pdbx_seq_one_letter_code
_entity_poly.pdbx_strand_id
1 'polypeptide(L)'
;RRAGGNINRKSLVHINMHGYFCADTGLHYDRYLREVIDFLEKDQHFREKLHNTDMEDIKRGKLAKELDFVSHHVRTKLDELKRQEVSRLRTLIKAKQDIEGGNDIAVDHQVLLKQFEYLNHMNPHTFEVEDLDRLIKSATKDLENYDKERHEEFKRYEMMKEHERQEHLKTLDEEGRMKEEEHYEEMKKKHADHPKVNHPGSKDQLKEVWEEADGLDPEDFDPKTFFNLHDTNGDGFFDEQELEALFTKELEKIYDPTNEEDDMVEMEEERLRMREHVMNEVDSNKDRLVSLDEFLVATKKKEFLEPDSWEALEQNQAYTEEEMREFEEQLARQEEDLNLKAADLQKQREDLERQQEQLNAQKIELQQAVEHMERIKTQKVPPPPEMHHIPPEQQQQQQQQHVPQNQQDLGQEPQHIPQENQPLSPGHNSLPHDSPQMPLDHNNVP
;
A
#
# COMPACT_ATOMS: atom_id res chain seq x y z
N ARG A 1 1.79 -7.51 70.26
CA ARG A 1 0.89 -7.41 69.09
C ARG A 1 1.58 -6.42 68.15
N ARG A 2 2.34 -6.83 67.12
CA ARG A 2 1.89 -7.39 65.83
C ARG A 2 0.74 -6.57 65.22
N ALA A 3 1.10 -5.70 64.30
CA ALA A 3 0.25 -5.09 63.27
C ALA A 3 1.19 -4.68 62.12
N GLY A 4 1.61 -5.65 61.30
CA GLY A 4 2.40 -5.37 60.10
C GLY A 4 1.44 -5.04 58.95
N GLY A 5 1.41 -3.78 58.54
CA GLY A 5 0.67 -3.37 57.35
C GLY A 5 1.37 -3.90 56.11
N ASN A 6 0.83 -4.96 55.49
CA ASN A 6 1.37 -5.49 54.25
C ASN A 6 0.96 -4.57 53.10
N ILE A 7 1.81 -3.61 52.75
CA ILE A 7 1.56 -2.67 51.64
C ILE A 7 1.57 -3.49 50.34
N ASN A 8 0.39 -3.69 49.78
CA ASN A 8 0.17 -4.62 48.68
C ASN A 8 0.75 -4.03 47.38
N ARG A 9 2.02 -4.37 47.07
CA ARG A 9 2.69 -3.97 45.82
C ARG A 9 2.08 -4.69 44.62
N LYS A 10 0.94 -4.15 44.17
CA LYS A 10 0.38 -4.33 42.84
C LYS A 10 0.03 -2.94 42.28
N SER A 11 1.05 -2.18 41.90
CA SER A 11 0.87 -1.31 40.73
C SER A 11 0.60 -2.26 39.57
N LEU A 12 -0.63 -2.26 39.07
CA LEU A 12 -0.99 -3.07 37.92
C LEU A 12 -0.44 -2.32 36.70
N VAL A 13 0.54 -2.93 36.03
CA VAL A 13 0.98 -2.47 34.71
C VAL A 13 -0.21 -2.75 33.77
N HIS A 14 -0.98 -1.70 33.47
CA HIS A 14 -2.02 -1.77 32.47
C HIS A 14 -1.34 -1.46 31.14
N ILE A 15 -1.31 -2.45 30.24
CA ILE A 15 -0.93 -2.21 28.85
C ILE A 15 -2.23 -2.03 28.09
N ASN A 16 -2.44 -0.82 27.56
CA ASN A 16 -3.67 -0.50 26.86
C ASN A 16 -3.60 -1.03 25.41
N MET A 17 -3.79 -2.34 25.25
CA MET A 17 -3.92 -3.00 23.94
C MET A 17 -5.03 -2.40 23.06
N HIS A 18 -5.93 -1.58 23.62
CA HIS A 18 -6.82 -0.71 22.87
C HIS A 18 -5.98 0.33 22.11
N GLY A 19 -5.37 1.32 22.78
CA GLY A 19 -4.53 2.33 22.11
C GLY A 19 -3.42 1.74 21.22
N TYR A 20 -2.70 0.71 21.70
CA TYR A 20 -1.59 0.06 20.99
C TYR A 20 -1.95 -0.46 19.58
N PHE A 21 -3.23 -0.82 19.34
CA PHE A 21 -3.68 -1.39 18.07
C PHE A 21 -5.01 -0.83 17.55
N CYS A 22 -5.60 0.19 18.18
CA CYS A 22 -6.88 0.80 17.78
C CYS A 22 -6.75 2.23 17.20
N ALA A 23 -5.64 2.93 17.48
CA ALA A 23 -5.18 4.06 16.67
C ALA A 23 -5.03 3.64 15.20
N ASP A 24 -4.98 4.57 14.24
CA ASP A 24 -4.64 4.19 12.86
C ASP A 24 -3.15 3.87 12.77
N THR A 25 -2.81 2.59 12.67
CA THR A 25 -1.43 2.12 12.77
C THR A 25 -0.61 2.34 11.48
N GLY A 26 -1.20 2.94 10.43
CA GLY A 26 -0.56 3.13 9.12
C GLY A 26 -0.33 1.83 8.32
N LEU A 27 -0.54 0.66 8.94
CA LEU A 27 -0.31 -0.65 8.32
C LEU A 27 -1.33 -0.91 7.20
N HIS A 28 -0.89 -1.47 6.07
CA HIS A 28 -1.77 -1.83 4.95
C HIS A 28 -2.81 -2.93 5.26
N TYR A 29 -2.79 -3.47 6.48
CA TYR A 29 -3.75 -4.42 7.06
C TYR A 29 -4.28 -3.99 8.45
N ASP A 30 -3.99 -2.77 8.88
CA ASP A 30 -4.49 -2.12 10.10
C ASP A 30 -5.96 -2.42 10.35
N ARG A 31 -6.82 -2.16 9.35
CA ARG A 31 -8.26 -2.34 9.50
C ARG A 31 -8.65 -3.79 9.86
N TYR A 32 -7.94 -4.77 9.33
CA TYR A 32 -8.17 -6.19 9.65
C TYR A 32 -7.68 -6.53 11.05
N LEU A 33 -6.54 -5.95 11.47
CA LEU A 33 -6.04 -6.03 12.85
C LEU A 33 -7.06 -5.44 13.83
N ARG A 34 -7.52 -4.20 13.59
CA ARG A 34 -8.57 -3.52 14.35
C ARG A 34 -9.84 -4.36 14.42
N GLU A 35 -10.45 -4.74 13.29
CA GLU A 35 -11.66 -5.57 13.29
C GLU A 35 -11.47 -6.93 14.02
N VAL A 36 -10.29 -7.54 14.01
CA VAL A 36 -10.00 -8.78 14.76
C VAL A 36 -9.92 -8.54 16.27
N ILE A 37 -9.15 -7.56 16.74
CA ILE A 37 -9.03 -7.22 18.17
C ILE A 37 -10.40 -6.79 18.73
N ASP A 38 -11.10 -5.96 17.97
CA ASP A 38 -12.40 -5.42 18.30
C ASP A 38 -13.45 -6.53 18.53
N PHE A 39 -13.42 -7.61 17.75
CA PHE A 39 -14.30 -8.78 17.97
C PHE A 39 -13.80 -9.76 19.04
N LEU A 40 -12.48 -9.86 19.26
CA LEU A 40 -11.90 -10.64 20.36
C LEU A 40 -12.24 -10.04 21.73
N GLU A 41 -12.16 -8.72 21.89
CA GLU A 41 -12.51 -8.03 23.13
C GLU A 41 -13.99 -8.17 23.54
N LYS A 42 -14.88 -8.49 22.59
CA LYS A 42 -16.30 -8.76 22.90
C LYS A 42 -16.49 -10.06 23.69
N ASP A 43 -15.45 -10.91 23.79
CA ASP A 43 -15.40 -12.06 24.70
C ASP A 43 -14.76 -11.68 26.05
N GLN A 44 -15.48 -11.95 27.15
CA GLN A 44 -15.01 -11.58 28.50
C GLN A 44 -13.71 -12.31 28.89
N HIS A 45 -13.56 -13.60 28.57
CA HIS A 45 -12.36 -14.35 28.93
C HIS A 45 -11.14 -13.79 28.18
N PHE A 46 -11.30 -13.51 26.89
CA PHE A 46 -10.20 -12.94 26.10
C PHE A 46 -9.84 -11.53 26.57
N ARG A 47 -10.82 -10.66 26.82
CA ARG A 47 -10.60 -9.31 27.36
C ARG A 47 -9.86 -9.34 28.71
N GLU A 48 -10.27 -10.22 29.63
CA GLU A 48 -9.58 -10.39 30.92
C GLU A 48 -8.14 -10.88 30.74
N LYS A 49 -7.84 -11.70 29.72
CA LYS A 49 -6.47 -12.11 29.39
C LYS A 49 -5.66 -11.00 28.71
N LEU A 50 -6.29 -10.23 27.81
CA LEU A 50 -5.68 -9.11 27.09
C LEU A 50 -5.09 -8.08 28.06
N HIS A 51 -5.89 -7.55 28.99
CA HIS A 51 -5.44 -6.53 29.95
C HIS A 51 -4.49 -7.05 31.06
N ASN A 52 -4.30 -8.38 31.20
CA ASN A 52 -3.45 -8.99 32.23
C ASN A 52 -2.20 -9.70 31.66
N THR A 53 -1.90 -9.54 30.38
CA THR A 53 -0.72 -10.16 29.74
C THR A 53 0.28 -9.08 29.34
N ASP A 54 1.51 -9.17 29.84
CA ASP A 54 2.59 -8.25 29.46
C ASP A 54 2.81 -8.26 27.93
N MET A 55 3.13 -7.12 27.31
CA MET A 55 3.39 -7.00 25.87
C MET A 55 4.43 -8.04 25.41
N GLU A 56 5.49 -8.21 26.20
CA GLU A 56 6.51 -9.24 26.00
C GLU A 56 5.98 -10.68 25.96
N ASP A 57 4.92 -10.99 26.72
CA ASP A 57 4.22 -12.28 26.67
C ASP A 57 3.22 -12.40 25.52
N ILE A 58 2.67 -11.27 25.05
CA ILE A 58 1.87 -11.16 23.83
C ILE A 58 2.76 -11.46 22.61
N LYS A 59 3.93 -10.80 22.48
CA LYS A 59 4.96 -11.07 21.46
C LYS A 59 5.42 -12.54 21.45
N ARG A 60 5.50 -13.17 22.62
CA ARG A 60 5.80 -14.61 22.79
C ARG A 60 4.65 -15.56 22.41
N GLY A 61 3.51 -15.06 21.93
CA GLY A 61 2.38 -15.89 21.52
C GLY A 61 1.68 -16.60 22.68
N LYS A 62 1.67 -16.01 23.88
CA LYS A 62 0.84 -16.53 24.98
C LYS A 62 -0.63 -16.20 24.77
N LEU A 63 -0.93 -14.94 24.44
CA LEU A 63 -2.29 -14.44 24.21
C LEU A 63 -3.01 -15.20 23.08
N ALA A 64 -2.30 -15.52 21.98
CA ALA A 64 -2.88 -16.24 20.85
C ALA A 64 -3.50 -17.61 21.24
N LYS A 65 -2.98 -18.26 22.29
CA LYS A 65 -3.48 -19.57 22.79
C LYS A 65 -4.75 -19.44 23.63
N GLU A 66 -5.14 -18.24 24.02
CA GLU A 66 -6.41 -18.00 24.70
C GLU A 66 -7.60 -18.04 23.73
N LEU A 67 -7.34 -17.99 22.41
CA LEU A 67 -8.33 -18.13 21.33
C LEU A 67 -9.09 -19.48 21.37
N ASP A 68 -8.47 -20.54 21.91
CA ASP A 68 -9.12 -21.85 22.06
C ASP A 68 -10.27 -21.84 23.10
N PHE A 69 -10.32 -20.83 23.96
CA PHE A 69 -11.36 -20.66 24.98
C PHE A 69 -12.41 -19.61 24.60
N VAL A 70 -12.21 -18.89 23.49
CA VAL A 70 -13.12 -17.86 22.98
C VAL A 70 -14.45 -18.46 22.51
N SER A 71 -15.54 -17.78 22.81
CA SER A 71 -16.88 -18.19 22.45
C SER A 71 -17.09 -18.40 20.94
N HIS A 72 -17.87 -19.42 20.59
CA HIS A 72 -18.12 -19.84 19.19
C HIS A 72 -18.63 -18.68 18.31
N HIS A 73 -19.42 -17.75 18.86
CA HIS A 73 -19.90 -16.60 18.09
C HIS A 73 -18.75 -15.72 17.60
N VAL A 74 -17.76 -15.43 18.45
CA VAL A 74 -16.57 -14.67 18.09
C VAL A 74 -15.69 -15.48 17.14
N ARG A 75 -15.41 -16.78 17.40
CA ARG A 75 -14.67 -17.64 16.45
C ARG A 75 -15.28 -17.60 15.04
N THR A 76 -16.59 -17.77 14.92
CA THR A 76 -17.31 -17.69 13.63
C THR A 76 -17.20 -16.32 12.94
N LYS A 77 -17.12 -15.23 13.71
CA LYS A 77 -16.91 -13.89 13.14
C LYS A 77 -15.46 -13.68 12.68
N LEU A 78 -14.48 -14.16 13.43
CA LEU A 78 -13.06 -14.13 13.03
C LEU A 78 -12.83 -14.92 11.73
N ASP A 79 -13.48 -16.08 11.58
CA ASP A 79 -13.49 -16.84 10.33
C ASP A 79 -14.07 -16.03 9.15
N GLU A 80 -15.05 -15.16 9.41
CA GLU A 80 -15.63 -14.26 8.39
C GLU A 80 -14.67 -13.15 8.00
N LEU A 81 -14.06 -12.48 8.98
CA LEU A 81 -13.05 -11.43 8.75
C LEU A 81 -11.88 -11.97 7.93
N LYS A 82 -11.35 -13.14 8.28
CA LYS A 82 -10.27 -13.78 7.53
C LYS A 82 -10.66 -14.10 6.08
N ARG A 83 -11.89 -14.56 5.84
CA ARG A 83 -12.41 -14.79 4.47
C ARG A 83 -12.54 -13.49 3.68
N GLN A 84 -12.94 -12.38 4.33
CA GLN A 84 -13.02 -11.06 3.71
C GLN A 84 -11.61 -10.54 3.36
N GLU A 85 -10.65 -10.61 4.29
CA GLU A 85 -9.29 -10.12 4.06
C GLU A 85 -8.53 -10.94 2.99
N VAL A 86 -8.61 -12.27 3.03
CA VAL A 86 -8.07 -13.12 1.94
C VAL A 86 -8.69 -12.77 0.59
N SER A 87 -9.96 -12.33 0.55
CA SER A 87 -10.61 -11.90 -0.69
C SER A 87 -10.13 -10.51 -1.14
N ARG A 88 -9.85 -9.59 -0.22
CA ARG A 88 -9.21 -8.28 -0.48
C ARG A 88 -7.84 -8.47 -1.14
N LEU A 89 -6.97 -9.26 -0.51
CA LEU A 89 -5.60 -9.52 -0.99
C LEU A 89 -5.60 -10.22 -2.36
N ARG A 90 -6.46 -11.21 -2.58
CA ARG A 90 -6.63 -11.85 -3.90
C ARG A 90 -7.06 -10.85 -4.98
N THR A 91 -7.88 -9.86 -4.63
CA THR A 91 -8.32 -8.81 -5.57
C THR A 91 -7.17 -7.83 -5.87
N LEU A 92 -6.39 -7.44 -4.86
CA LEU A 92 -5.19 -6.59 -5.04
C LEU A 92 -4.11 -7.28 -5.89
N ILE A 93 -3.87 -8.58 -5.67
CA ILE A 93 -2.94 -9.39 -6.46
C ILE A 93 -3.40 -9.48 -7.92
N LYS A 94 -4.69 -9.74 -8.15
CA LYS A 94 -5.23 -9.76 -9.52
C LYS A 94 -5.10 -8.39 -10.18
N ALA A 95 -5.38 -7.30 -9.46
CA ALA A 95 -5.23 -5.94 -9.99
C ALA A 95 -3.76 -5.65 -10.38
N LYS A 96 -2.78 -6.02 -9.55
CA LYS A 96 -1.35 -5.92 -9.91
C LYS A 96 -1.02 -6.74 -11.16
N GLN A 97 -1.46 -8.01 -11.24
CA GLN A 97 -1.26 -8.87 -12.42
C GLN A 97 -1.93 -8.35 -13.70
N ASP A 98 -3.13 -7.78 -13.60
CA ASP A 98 -3.86 -7.17 -14.72
C ASP A 98 -3.18 -5.86 -15.20
N ILE A 99 -2.53 -5.11 -14.30
CA ILE A 99 -1.75 -3.89 -14.61
C ILE A 99 -0.37 -4.24 -15.21
N GLU A 100 0.32 -5.23 -14.64
CA GLU A 100 1.68 -5.66 -15.06
C GLU A 100 1.69 -6.46 -16.38
N GLY A 101 0.51 -6.75 -16.95
CA GLY A 101 0.39 -6.92 -18.40
C GLY A 101 0.56 -8.34 -18.95
N GLY A 102 0.13 -9.37 -18.21
CA GLY A 102 -0.27 -10.67 -18.79
C GLY A 102 0.81 -11.54 -19.47
N ASN A 103 2.07 -11.13 -19.45
CA ASN A 103 3.21 -11.95 -19.88
C ASN A 103 3.77 -12.76 -18.70
N ASP A 104 4.50 -13.83 -18.99
CA ASP A 104 5.07 -14.80 -18.01
C ASP A 104 6.29 -14.22 -17.22
N ILE A 105 6.25 -12.91 -16.95
CA ILE A 105 7.08 -12.25 -15.95
C ILE A 105 6.68 -12.85 -14.61
N ALA A 106 7.65 -13.38 -13.88
CA ALA A 106 7.45 -13.71 -12.48
C ALA A 106 7.29 -12.41 -11.68
N VAL A 107 6.06 -11.86 -11.67
CA VAL A 107 5.59 -10.85 -10.70
C VAL A 107 6.08 -11.34 -9.34
N ASP A 108 6.99 -10.60 -8.68
CA ASP A 108 7.82 -11.21 -7.64
C ASP A 108 6.93 -11.81 -6.56
N HIS A 109 6.84 -13.13 -6.60
CA HIS A 109 5.89 -13.86 -5.80
C HIS A 109 6.27 -13.76 -4.33
N GLN A 110 7.54 -13.47 -4.02
CA GLN A 110 8.04 -13.18 -2.69
C GLN A 110 7.51 -11.84 -2.17
N VAL A 111 7.46 -10.80 -3.01
CA VAL A 111 6.87 -9.49 -2.67
C VAL A 111 5.35 -9.59 -2.50
N LEU A 112 4.65 -10.33 -3.36
CA LEU A 112 3.22 -10.59 -3.17
C LEU A 112 2.94 -11.50 -1.94
N LEU A 113 3.86 -12.38 -1.57
CA LEU A 113 3.72 -13.23 -0.38
C LEU A 113 4.02 -12.48 0.93
N LYS A 114 4.87 -11.44 0.93
CA LYS A 114 4.99 -10.51 2.07
C LYS A 114 3.63 -9.88 2.43
N GLN A 115 2.80 -9.59 1.43
CA GLN A 115 1.42 -9.09 1.59
C GLN A 115 0.48 -10.08 2.33
N PHE A 116 0.93 -11.32 2.62
CA PHE A 116 0.24 -12.33 3.42
C PHE A 116 1.01 -12.76 4.69
N GLU A 117 2.15 -12.16 5.04
CA GLU A 117 3.03 -12.68 6.10
C GLU A 117 2.30 -12.83 7.47
N TYR A 118 1.37 -11.91 7.72
CA TYR A 118 0.50 -11.82 8.89
C TYR A 118 -0.70 -12.80 8.92
N LEU A 119 -0.96 -13.61 7.87
CA LEU A 119 -2.10 -14.55 7.87
C LEU A 119 -1.82 -15.88 7.14
N ASN A 120 -2.39 -16.99 7.63
CA ASN A 120 -2.24 -18.30 7.00
C ASN A 120 -3.19 -18.44 5.79
N HIS A 121 -2.71 -17.98 4.63
CA HIS A 121 -3.45 -17.98 3.36
C HIS A 121 -3.69 -19.38 2.77
N MET A 122 -2.99 -20.41 3.26
CA MET A 122 -3.22 -21.82 2.91
C MET A 122 -4.47 -22.39 3.61
N ASN A 123 -4.92 -21.80 4.71
CA ASN A 123 -6.23 -22.03 5.31
C ASN A 123 -7.13 -20.78 5.18
N PRO A 124 -7.73 -20.50 4.00
CA PRO A 124 -8.47 -19.26 3.77
C PRO A 124 -9.87 -19.22 4.41
N HIS A 125 -10.23 -20.19 5.28
CA HIS A 125 -11.61 -20.40 5.72
C HIS A 125 -11.83 -20.43 7.23
N THR A 126 -10.81 -20.78 8.02
CA THR A 126 -10.85 -20.74 9.48
C THR A 126 -9.73 -19.84 10.00
N PHE A 127 -10.01 -19.01 11.00
CA PHE A 127 -9.03 -18.20 11.72
C PHE A 127 -8.56 -18.97 12.94
N GLU A 128 -7.26 -19.29 13.04
CA GLU A 128 -6.72 -20.16 14.09
C GLU A 128 -5.70 -19.43 14.99
N VAL A 129 -5.23 -20.15 16.03
CA VAL A 129 -4.18 -19.66 16.94
C VAL A 129 -2.94 -19.18 16.16
N GLU A 130 -2.60 -19.84 15.05
CA GLU A 130 -1.52 -19.43 14.15
C GLU A 130 -1.77 -18.10 13.43
N ASP A 131 -3.02 -17.76 13.11
CA ASP A 131 -3.36 -16.50 12.46
C ASP A 131 -3.26 -15.35 13.45
N LEU A 132 -3.76 -15.51 14.68
CA LEU A 132 -3.64 -14.50 15.72
C LEU A 132 -2.18 -14.29 16.15
N ASP A 133 -1.40 -15.38 16.26
CA ASP A 133 0.04 -15.33 16.57
C ASP A 133 0.85 -14.64 15.45
N ARG A 134 0.51 -14.86 14.17
CA ARG A 134 1.11 -14.15 13.02
C ARG A 134 0.69 -12.69 12.98
N LEU A 135 -0.60 -12.40 13.06
CA LEU A 135 -1.16 -11.06 12.98
C LEU A 135 -0.57 -10.14 14.04
N ILE A 136 -0.48 -10.61 15.29
CA ILE A 136 0.17 -9.86 16.39
C ILE A 136 1.66 -9.67 16.12
N LYS A 137 2.40 -10.71 15.68
CA LYS A 137 3.85 -10.60 15.48
C LYS A 137 4.24 -9.74 14.30
N SER A 138 3.51 -9.83 13.19
CA SER A 138 3.67 -8.92 12.06
C SER A 138 3.31 -7.51 12.49
N ALA A 139 2.17 -7.28 13.14
CA ALA A 139 1.81 -5.93 13.58
C ALA A 139 2.86 -5.32 14.52
N THR A 140 3.34 -6.08 15.52
CA THR A 140 4.46 -5.64 16.38
C THR A 140 5.72 -5.34 15.57
N LYS A 141 6.19 -6.27 14.74
CA LYS A 141 7.43 -6.13 13.96
C LYS A 141 7.34 -4.95 12.99
N ASP A 142 6.22 -4.83 12.30
CA ASP A 142 6.03 -3.85 11.24
C ASP A 142 5.88 -2.46 11.89
N LEU A 143 5.23 -2.32 13.06
CA LEU A 143 5.24 -1.07 13.84
C LEU A 143 6.61 -0.72 14.44
N GLU A 144 7.37 -1.71 14.93
CA GLU A 144 8.76 -1.54 15.39
C GLU A 144 9.72 -1.11 14.27
N ASN A 145 9.33 -1.22 13.00
CA ASN A 145 10.14 -0.84 11.84
C ASN A 145 9.46 0.21 10.94
N TYR A 146 8.22 0.63 11.20
CA TYR A 146 7.43 1.50 10.32
C TYR A 146 8.16 2.82 10.07
N ASP A 147 8.51 3.51 11.15
CA ASP A 147 9.29 4.74 11.16
C ASP A 147 10.60 4.56 10.39
N LYS A 148 11.34 3.48 10.66
CA LYS A 148 12.60 3.16 9.97
C LYS A 148 12.42 2.90 8.46
N GLU A 149 11.35 2.22 8.05
CA GLU A 149 11.04 2.00 6.63
C GLU A 149 10.61 3.30 5.93
N ARG A 150 9.99 4.25 6.67
CA ARG A 150 9.70 5.62 6.23
C ARG A 150 10.96 6.47 6.07
N HIS A 151 11.86 6.51 7.05
CA HIS A 151 13.18 7.16 6.92
C HIS A 151 13.98 6.64 5.71
N GLU A 152 13.90 5.33 5.45
CA GLU A 152 14.52 4.73 4.28
C GLU A 152 13.80 5.08 2.96
N GLU A 153 12.49 5.33 2.99
CA GLU A 153 11.71 5.79 1.83
C GLU A 153 11.98 7.26 1.50
N PHE A 154 11.97 8.13 2.50
CA PHE A 154 12.35 9.54 2.36
C PHE A 154 13.80 9.69 1.89
N LYS A 155 14.75 8.91 2.44
CA LYS A 155 16.13 8.90 1.95
C LYS A 155 16.22 8.53 0.46
N ARG A 156 15.43 7.55 -0.01
CA ARG A 156 15.37 7.18 -1.44
C ARG A 156 14.73 8.26 -2.30
N TYR A 157 13.73 8.96 -1.77
CA TYR A 157 13.10 10.11 -2.43
C TYR A 157 14.11 11.24 -2.63
N GLU A 158 14.81 11.65 -1.57
CA GLU A 158 15.84 12.70 -1.60
C GLU A 158 17.01 12.37 -2.53
N MET A 159 17.47 11.11 -2.57
CA MET A 159 18.49 10.67 -3.54
C MET A 159 17.95 10.68 -4.99
N MET A 160 16.68 10.35 -5.21
CA MET A 160 16.07 10.38 -6.55
C MET A 160 15.91 11.82 -7.06
N LYS A 161 15.43 12.72 -6.20
CA LYS A 161 15.28 14.17 -6.44
C LYS A 161 16.61 14.83 -6.82
N GLU A 162 17.69 14.54 -6.09
CA GLU A 162 19.05 15.01 -6.47
C GLU A 162 19.55 14.38 -7.77
N HIS A 163 19.34 13.08 -7.99
CA HIS A 163 19.77 12.42 -9.24
C HIS A 163 19.05 13.01 -10.47
N GLU A 164 17.73 13.25 -10.38
CA GLU A 164 16.96 13.91 -11.45
C GLU A 164 17.44 15.36 -11.68
N ARG A 165 17.76 16.12 -10.63
CA ARG A 165 18.39 17.45 -10.73
C ARG A 165 19.72 17.38 -11.48
N GLN A 166 20.58 16.43 -11.14
CA GLN A 166 21.88 16.24 -11.79
C GLN A 166 21.74 15.78 -13.25
N GLU A 167 20.85 14.86 -13.57
CA GLU A 167 20.57 14.47 -14.97
C GLU A 167 20.00 15.65 -15.77
N HIS A 168 19.09 16.44 -15.19
CA HIS A 168 18.59 17.64 -15.85
C HIS A 168 19.73 18.62 -16.18
N LEU A 169 20.60 18.93 -15.20
CA LEU A 169 21.80 19.76 -15.40
C LEU A 169 22.75 19.20 -16.47
N LYS A 170 22.85 17.88 -16.65
CA LYS A 170 23.66 17.25 -17.73
C LYS A 170 23.06 17.46 -19.14
N THR A 171 21.76 17.79 -19.25
CA THR A 171 21.09 18.10 -20.54
C THR A 171 21.21 19.56 -20.98
N LEU A 172 21.51 20.48 -20.06
CA LEU A 172 21.57 21.92 -20.29
C LEU A 172 22.94 22.40 -20.81
N ASP A 173 22.96 23.58 -21.44
CA ASP A 173 24.21 24.27 -21.80
C ASP A 173 24.76 25.13 -20.66
N GLU A 174 25.93 25.75 -20.84
CA GLU A 174 26.61 26.51 -19.80
C GLU A 174 25.77 27.69 -19.25
N GLU A 175 24.94 28.31 -20.09
CA GLU A 175 24.08 29.43 -19.67
C GLU A 175 22.79 28.93 -19.01
N GLY A 176 22.29 27.76 -19.41
CA GLY A 176 21.19 27.05 -18.75
C GLY A 176 21.58 26.57 -17.35
N ARG A 177 22.65 25.80 -17.23
CA ARG A 177 23.13 25.25 -15.94
C ARG A 177 23.37 26.33 -14.89
N MET A 178 23.95 27.47 -15.30
CA MET A 178 24.22 28.59 -14.39
C MET A 178 22.94 29.22 -13.83
N LYS A 179 21.87 29.30 -14.63
CA LYS A 179 20.57 29.83 -14.19
C LYS A 179 19.82 28.83 -13.32
N GLU A 180 19.91 27.55 -13.63
CA GLU A 180 19.26 26.49 -12.87
C GLU A 180 19.87 26.37 -11.46
N GLU A 181 21.20 26.47 -11.35
CA GLU A 181 21.88 26.50 -10.04
C GLU A 181 21.58 27.81 -9.27
N GLU A 182 21.52 28.96 -9.94
CA GLU A 182 21.10 30.25 -9.33
C GLU A 182 19.63 30.20 -8.85
N HIS A 183 18.75 29.54 -9.59
CA HIS A 183 17.35 29.32 -9.21
C HIS A 183 17.22 28.37 -8.01
N TYR A 184 17.96 27.26 -8.02
CA TYR A 184 17.99 26.29 -6.92
C TYR A 184 18.48 26.91 -5.60
N GLU A 185 19.57 27.70 -5.65
CA GLU A 185 20.05 28.47 -4.50
C GLU A 185 19.06 29.57 -4.07
N GLU A 186 18.28 30.15 -4.99
CA GLU A 186 17.19 31.06 -4.62
C GLU A 186 16.05 30.32 -3.90
N MET A 187 15.60 29.16 -4.39
CA MET A 187 14.53 28.37 -3.74
C MET A 187 14.95 27.91 -2.34
N LYS A 188 16.13 27.29 -2.23
CA LYS A 188 16.65 26.83 -0.93
C LYS A 188 16.73 27.99 0.07
N LYS A 189 17.12 29.18 -0.38
CA LYS A 189 17.20 30.37 0.46
C LYS A 189 15.82 30.94 0.86
N LYS A 190 14.78 30.80 0.03
CA LYS A 190 13.41 31.18 0.42
C LYS A 190 12.87 30.25 1.49
N HIS A 191 13.01 28.94 1.29
CA HIS A 191 12.63 27.92 2.27
C HIS A 191 13.32 28.15 3.64
N ALA A 192 14.60 28.54 3.63
CA ALA A 192 15.35 28.87 4.84
C ALA A 192 14.96 30.21 5.52
N ASP A 193 14.15 31.08 4.92
CA ASP A 193 13.73 32.40 5.49
C ASP A 193 12.40 32.30 6.27
N HIS A 194 12.24 31.19 7.01
CA HIS A 194 11.03 30.85 7.75
C HIS A 194 11.00 31.43 9.20
N PRO A 195 9.81 31.64 9.81
CA PRO A 195 9.70 31.98 11.23
C PRO A 195 10.32 30.90 12.13
N LYS A 196 10.92 31.32 13.25
CA LYS A 196 11.60 30.37 14.15
C LYS A 196 10.61 29.36 14.75
N VAL A 197 10.80 28.10 14.38
CA VAL A 197 10.08 26.94 14.92
C VAL A 197 10.48 26.66 16.38
N ASN A 198 9.51 26.23 17.18
CA ASN A 198 9.71 25.81 18.56
C ASN A 198 10.12 24.34 18.63
N HIS A 199 10.66 23.94 19.78
CA HIS A 199 11.08 22.57 20.00
C HIS A 199 9.85 21.66 20.20
N PRO A 200 9.75 20.48 19.55
CA PRO A 200 8.58 19.60 19.65
C PRO A 200 8.27 19.20 21.09
N GLY A 201 7.01 19.30 21.50
CA GLY A 201 6.56 18.99 22.86
C GLY A 201 7.01 19.98 23.94
N SER A 202 7.74 21.05 23.58
CA SER A 202 8.20 22.06 24.54
C SER A 202 7.08 23.00 25.00
N LYS A 203 7.29 23.69 26.12
CA LYS A 203 6.31 24.61 26.71
C LYS A 203 5.84 25.69 25.73
N ASP A 204 6.74 26.23 24.92
CA ASP A 204 6.43 27.34 24.02
C ASP A 204 5.59 26.85 22.83
N GLN A 205 5.92 25.68 22.27
CA GLN A 205 5.12 25.01 21.23
C GLN A 205 3.69 24.69 21.72
N LEU A 206 3.55 24.10 22.92
CA LEU A 206 2.22 23.80 23.47
C LEU A 206 1.42 25.06 23.86
N LYS A 207 2.10 26.14 24.28
CA LYS A 207 1.44 27.44 24.51
C LYS A 207 0.93 28.06 23.21
N GLU A 208 1.66 27.89 22.10
CA GLU A 208 1.26 28.42 20.80
C GLU A 208 0.03 27.70 20.24
N VAL A 209 -0.02 26.36 20.33
CA VAL A 209 -1.22 25.58 19.99
C VAL A 209 -2.42 26.01 20.85
N TRP A 210 -2.22 26.24 22.15
CA TRP A 210 -3.25 26.74 23.07
C TRP A 210 -3.73 28.17 22.75
N GLU A 211 -2.89 29.02 22.17
CA GLU A 211 -3.30 30.37 21.71
C GLU A 211 -4.01 30.32 20.35
N GLU A 212 -3.42 29.64 19.36
CA GLU A 212 -3.87 29.70 17.96
C GLU A 212 -4.96 28.67 17.59
N ALA A 213 -4.91 27.45 18.15
CA ALA A 213 -5.87 26.40 17.86
C ALA A 213 -7.05 26.41 18.84
N ASP A 214 -6.78 26.49 20.15
CA ASP A 214 -7.82 26.50 21.18
C ASP A 214 -8.44 27.90 21.40
N GLY A 215 -7.72 28.98 21.07
CA GLY A 215 -8.15 30.36 21.31
C GLY A 215 -8.14 30.77 22.78
N LEU A 216 -7.24 30.20 23.59
CA LEU A 216 -7.15 30.39 25.04
C LEU A 216 -5.98 31.30 25.43
N ASP A 217 -6.06 31.93 26.60
CA ASP A 217 -5.01 32.85 27.08
C ASP A 217 -3.73 32.06 27.43
N PRO A 218 -2.56 32.40 26.83
CA PRO A 218 -1.30 31.72 27.12
C PRO A 218 -0.93 31.73 28.60
N GLU A 219 -1.32 32.74 29.38
CA GLU A 219 -0.94 32.85 30.79
C GLU A 219 -1.78 31.96 31.72
N ASP A 220 -2.95 31.50 31.26
CA ASP A 220 -3.79 30.49 31.93
C ASP A 220 -3.44 29.04 31.50
N PHE A 221 -2.35 28.83 30.74
CA PHE A 221 -1.90 27.50 30.26
C PHE A 221 -1.67 26.51 31.42
N ASP A 222 -2.52 25.48 31.48
CA ASP A 222 -2.39 24.33 32.38
C ASP A 222 -2.16 23.05 31.55
N PRO A 223 -1.01 22.36 31.70
CA PRO A 223 -0.71 21.13 30.97
C PRO A 223 -1.78 20.05 31.11
N LYS A 224 -2.43 19.93 32.28
CA LYS A 224 -3.49 18.94 32.42
C LYS A 224 -4.70 19.29 31.57
N THR A 225 -5.12 20.55 31.56
CA THR A 225 -6.26 21.00 30.73
C THR A 225 -5.93 20.89 29.25
N PHE A 226 -4.72 21.25 28.83
CA PHE A 226 -4.22 21.03 27.46
C PHE A 226 -4.34 19.56 27.02
N PHE A 227 -3.91 18.63 27.88
CA PHE A 227 -4.00 17.19 27.60
C PHE A 227 -5.45 16.73 27.37
N ASN A 228 -6.37 17.10 28.28
CA ASN A 228 -7.78 16.69 28.18
C ASN A 228 -8.57 17.43 27.07
N LEU A 229 -7.92 18.32 26.33
CA LEU A 229 -8.49 19.07 25.20
C LEU A 229 -8.05 18.49 23.84
N HIS A 230 -6.86 17.90 23.79
CA HIS A 230 -6.29 17.26 22.60
C HIS A 230 -6.44 15.72 22.57
N ASP A 231 -6.75 15.10 23.72
CA ASP A 231 -7.28 13.73 23.84
C ASP A 231 -8.66 13.72 23.15
N THR A 232 -8.62 13.50 21.83
CA THR A 232 -9.72 13.74 20.89
C THR A 232 -10.66 12.54 20.86
N ASN A 233 -10.11 11.36 21.12
CA ASN A 233 -10.85 10.12 21.23
C ASN A 233 -11.45 9.91 22.64
N GLY A 234 -10.82 10.44 23.70
CA GLY A 234 -11.29 10.45 25.08
C GLY A 234 -10.89 9.24 25.93
N ASP A 235 -9.83 8.50 25.56
CA ASP A 235 -9.38 7.30 26.29
C ASP A 235 -8.34 7.58 27.41
N GLY A 236 -7.80 8.80 27.48
CA GLY A 236 -6.85 9.23 28.52
C GLY A 236 -5.38 9.11 28.15
N PHE A 237 -5.07 8.84 26.88
CA PHE A 237 -3.74 8.85 26.29
C PHE A 237 -3.65 9.92 25.19
N PHE A 238 -2.43 10.23 24.72
CA PHE A 238 -2.22 10.72 23.36
C PHE A 238 -1.68 9.56 22.52
N ASP A 239 -2.28 9.32 21.36
CA ASP A 239 -1.69 8.46 20.33
C ASP A 239 -0.74 9.23 19.38
N GLU A 240 -0.23 8.54 18.36
CA GLU A 240 0.69 9.13 17.38
C GLU A 240 0.04 10.24 16.54
N GLN A 241 -1.22 10.10 16.14
CA GLN A 241 -1.96 11.12 15.39
C GLN A 241 -2.29 12.34 16.25
N GLU A 242 -2.64 12.13 17.52
CA GLU A 242 -2.93 13.20 18.46
C GLU A 242 -1.67 14.03 18.79
N LEU A 243 -0.48 13.41 18.88
CA LEU A 243 0.79 14.14 18.94
C LEU A 243 1.13 14.84 17.62
N GLU A 244 1.02 14.14 16.48
CA GLU A 244 1.30 14.68 15.15
C GLU A 244 0.49 15.95 14.85
N ALA A 245 -0.78 15.98 15.25
CA ALA A 245 -1.66 17.13 15.10
C ALA A 245 -1.11 18.40 15.78
N LEU A 246 -0.45 18.27 16.94
CA LEU A 246 0.15 19.39 17.68
C LEU A 246 1.28 20.07 16.90
N PHE A 247 1.98 19.33 16.02
CA PHE A 247 3.11 19.85 15.25
C PHE A 247 2.67 20.63 14.01
N THR A 248 1.40 20.49 13.58
CA THR A 248 0.86 21.17 12.38
C THR A 248 1.17 22.67 12.38
N LYS A 249 1.00 23.35 13.53
CA LYS A 249 1.27 24.79 13.70
C LYS A 249 2.75 25.17 13.57
N GLU A 250 3.65 24.27 13.92
CA GLU A 250 5.10 24.48 13.72
C GLU A 250 5.50 24.23 12.27
N LEU A 251 4.92 23.21 11.63
CA LEU A 251 5.20 22.83 10.24
C LEU A 251 4.66 23.87 9.24
N GLU A 252 3.47 24.43 9.49
CA GLU A 252 2.87 25.55 8.73
C GLU A 252 3.72 26.83 8.71
N LYS A 253 4.79 26.92 9.53
CA LYS A 253 5.77 28.02 9.47
C LYS A 253 6.84 27.79 8.39
N ILE A 254 7.18 26.54 8.11
CA ILE A 254 8.26 26.13 7.20
C ILE A 254 7.70 25.79 5.82
N TYR A 255 6.53 25.12 5.75
CA TYR A 255 6.00 24.52 4.53
C TYR A 255 4.59 25.04 4.20
N ASP A 256 4.42 25.77 3.08
CA ASP A 256 3.12 26.12 2.50
C ASP A 256 2.87 25.31 1.20
N PRO A 257 1.78 24.51 1.10
CA PRO A 257 1.44 23.75 -0.11
C PRO A 257 1.17 24.57 -1.39
N THR A 258 1.26 25.90 -1.33
CA THR A 258 1.09 26.81 -2.47
C THR A 258 2.40 27.45 -2.96
N ASN A 259 3.50 27.26 -2.24
CA ASN A 259 4.85 27.62 -2.66
C ASN A 259 5.43 26.55 -3.63
N GLU A 260 6.54 26.87 -4.32
CA GLU A 260 7.25 25.91 -5.20
C GLU A 260 8.58 25.42 -4.60
N GLU A 261 9.08 26.13 -3.60
CA GLU A 261 10.24 25.81 -2.77
C GLU A 261 9.94 24.83 -1.62
N ASP A 262 8.67 24.64 -1.25
CA ASP A 262 8.26 23.90 -0.06
C ASP A 262 7.80 22.48 -0.40
N ASP A 263 8.56 21.47 0.04
CA ASP A 263 8.25 20.07 -0.24
C ASP A 263 7.35 19.43 0.82
N MET A 264 6.14 19.03 0.41
CA MET A 264 5.16 18.37 1.27
C MET A 264 5.60 16.96 1.73
N VAL A 265 6.56 16.33 1.06
CA VAL A 265 7.17 15.06 1.49
C VAL A 265 8.17 15.31 2.62
N GLU A 266 8.97 16.38 2.54
CA GLU A 266 9.85 16.82 3.63
C GLU A 266 9.04 17.23 4.87
N MET A 267 7.94 17.97 4.70
CA MET A 267 7.05 18.33 5.81
C MET A 267 6.51 17.11 6.56
N GLU A 268 6.17 16.03 5.84
CA GLU A 268 5.67 14.80 6.46
C GLU A 268 6.79 14.03 7.18
N GLU A 269 8.01 14.02 6.65
CA GLU A 269 9.17 13.45 7.35
C GLU A 269 9.54 14.27 8.59
N GLU A 270 9.50 15.60 8.51
CA GLU A 270 9.74 16.48 9.65
C GLU A 270 8.71 16.22 10.77
N ARG A 271 7.43 16.04 10.41
CA ARG A 271 6.39 15.60 11.36
C ARG A 271 6.76 14.29 12.07
N LEU A 272 7.25 13.29 11.32
CA LEU A 272 7.69 12.01 11.89
C LEU A 272 8.89 12.20 12.83
N ARG A 273 9.89 13.01 12.45
CA ARG A 273 11.03 13.38 13.32
C ARG A 273 10.57 14.05 14.62
N MET A 274 9.64 15.01 14.53
CA MET A 274 9.07 15.70 15.70
C MET A 274 8.33 14.71 16.63
N ARG A 275 7.52 13.82 16.06
CA ARG A 275 6.81 12.78 16.82
C ARG A 275 7.75 11.78 17.48
N GLU A 276 8.71 11.22 16.73
CA GLU A 276 9.69 10.30 17.27
C GLU A 276 10.53 10.92 18.37
N HIS A 277 10.88 12.21 18.24
CA HIS A 277 11.57 12.92 19.32
C HIS A 277 10.71 12.97 20.60
N VAL A 278 9.46 13.42 20.50
CA VAL A 278 8.53 13.49 21.66
C VAL A 278 8.24 12.10 22.24
N MET A 279 8.01 11.09 21.40
CA MET A 279 7.82 9.70 21.86
C MET A 279 9.10 9.12 22.49
N ASN A 280 10.29 9.50 22.05
CA ASN A 280 11.54 9.07 22.69
C ASN A 280 11.72 9.71 24.08
N GLU A 281 11.36 10.99 24.22
CA GLU A 281 11.39 11.78 25.45
C GLU A 281 10.33 11.39 26.49
N VAL A 282 9.06 11.27 26.08
CA VAL A 282 7.90 11.28 26.99
C VAL A 282 7.41 9.88 27.33
N ASP A 283 7.07 9.05 26.33
CA ASP A 283 6.69 7.66 26.54
C ASP A 283 7.85 6.94 27.25
N SER A 284 7.61 6.55 28.50
CA SER A 284 8.65 5.98 29.38
C SER A 284 8.56 4.46 29.46
N ASN A 285 7.50 3.87 28.90
CA ASN A 285 7.18 2.45 29.01
C ASN A 285 7.35 1.70 27.67
N LYS A 286 7.37 2.45 26.56
CA LYS A 286 7.47 2.08 25.14
C LYS A 286 6.27 1.31 24.61
N ASP A 287 5.06 1.78 24.92
CA ASP A 287 3.80 1.34 24.33
C ASP A 287 3.28 2.21 23.16
N ARG A 288 4.04 3.24 22.74
CA ARG A 288 3.67 4.20 21.66
C ARG A 288 2.41 5.00 22.00
N LEU A 289 2.15 5.18 23.29
CA LEU A 289 1.12 6.06 23.84
C LEU A 289 1.78 6.99 24.87
N VAL A 290 1.24 8.20 25.03
CA VAL A 290 1.64 9.10 26.11
C VAL A 290 0.49 9.19 27.11
N SER A 291 0.65 8.58 28.28
CA SER A 291 -0.33 8.72 29.36
C SER A 291 -0.26 10.13 30.00
N LEU A 292 -1.38 10.58 30.58
CA LEU A 292 -1.43 11.85 31.32
C LEU A 292 -0.35 11.94 32.42
N ASP A 293 -0.01 10.84 33.10
CA ASP A 293 1.03 10.84 34.14
C ASP A 293 2.45 10.99 33.55
N GLU A 294 2.74 10.41 32.38
CA GLU A 294 4.01 10.60 31.66
C GLU A 294 4.14 12.02 31.11
N PHE A 295 3.08 12.55 30.48
CA PHE A 295 3.01 13.94 30.03
C PHE A 295 3.19 14.93 31.20
N LEU A 296 2.52 14.68 32.33
CA LEU A 296 2.71 15.49 33.54
C LEU A 296 4.09 15.29 34.19
N VAL A 297 4.87 14.25 33.86
CA VAL A 297 6.28 14.15 34.26
C VAL A 297 7.19 14.91 33.28
N ALA A 298 6.96 14.78 31.97
CA ALA A 298 7.70 15.50 30.94
C ALA A 298 7.62 17.02 31.11
N THR A 299 6.43 17.56 31.39
CA THR A 299 6.22 19.00 31.67
C THR A 299 6.93 19.56 32.93
N LYS A 300 7.64 18.71 33.68
CA LYS A 300 8.47 19.08 34.84
C LYS A 300 9.98 18.89 34.60
N LYS A 301 10.38 18.39 33.43
CA LYS A 301 11.77 18.27 32.98
C LYS A 301 12.39 19.64 32.68
N LYS A 302 13.72 19.72 32.50
CA LYS A 302 14.38 20.96 32.06
C LYS A 302 14.08 21.21 30.58
N GLU A 303 14.14 20.15 29.82
CA GLU A 303 13.99 20.04 28.36
C GLU A 303 12.66 20.68 27.89
N PHE A 304 11.58 20.53 28.67
CA PHE A 304 10.30 21.20 28.43
C PHE A 304 10.32 22.73 28.63
N LEU A 305 11.13 23.23 29.57
CA LEU A 305 11.11 24.63 30.04
C LEU A 305 12.22 25.50 29.43
N GLU A 306 13.32 24.87 29.04
CA GLU A 306 14.51 25.45 28.44
C GLU A 306 15.04 24.46 27.37
N PRO A 307 14.29 24.26 26.27
CA PRO A 307 14.71 23.39 25.17
C PRO A 307 15.89 23.98 24.39
N ASP A 308 16.67 23.10 23.75
CA ASP A 308 17.60 23.51 22.69
C ASP A 308 16.83 23.81 21.39
N SER A 309 17.43 24.56 20.45
CA SER A 309 16.80 24.84 19.15
C SER A 309 16.51 23.56 18.37
N TRP A 310 15.36 23.49 17.69
CA TRP A 310 15.09 22.42 16.73
C TRP A 310 15.92 22.63 15.45
N GLU A 311 16.49 21.55 14.93
CA GLU A 311 17.21 21.53 13.64
C GLU A 311 16.32 20.86 12.58
N ALA A 312 15.71 21.69 11.74
CA ALA A 312 14.86 21.25 10.63
C ALA A 312 15.66 20.52 9.53
N LEU A 313 14.98 19.72 8.71
CA LEU A 313 15.56 18.89 7.65
C LEU A 313 16.50 19.65 6.70
N GLU A 314 16.20 20.90 6.33
CA GLU A 314 17.04 21.73 5.44
C GLU A 314 18.51 21.87 5.90
N GLN A 315 18.74 21.73 7.21
CA GLN A 315 20.05 21.84 7.86
C GLN A 315 20.79 20.49 7.97
N ASN A 316 20.12 19.36 7.75
CA ASN A 316 20.64 18.01 8.00
C ASN A 316 20.34 17.05 6.82
N GLN A 317 21.32 16.87 5.92
CA GLN A 317 21.21 16.01 4.73
C GLN A 317 20.86 14.54 5.08
N ALA A 318 19.81 14.00 4.45
CA ALA A 318 19.26 12.66 4.76
C ALA A 318 20.17 11.47 4.36
N TYR A 319 21.10 11.69 3.43
CA TYR A 319 22.00 10.66 2.88
C TYR A 319 23.45 11.15 2.79
N THR A 320 24.39 10.21 2.70
CA THR A 320 25.82 10.46 2.47
C THR A 320 26.19 10.35 1.00
N GLU A 321 27.30 10.98 0.59
CA GLU A 321 27.84 10.87 -0.78
C GLU A 321 28.04 9.42 -1.26
N GLU A 322 28.38 8.50 -0.34
CA GLU A 322 28.58 7.08 -0.66
C GLU A 322 27.24 6.35 -0.87
N GLU A 323 26.20 6.65 -0.09
CA GLU A 323 24.85 6.12 -0.31
C GLU A 323 24.27 6.61 -1.65
N MET A 324 24.47 7.90 -1.98
CA MET A 324 24.11 8.46 -3.27
C MET A 324 24.81 7.72 -4.42
N ARG A 325 26.12 7.47 -4.30
CA ARG A 325 26.91 6.75 -5.29
C ARG A 325 26.47 5.29 -5.47
N GLU A 326 26.08 4.61 -4.39
CA GLU A 326 25.52 3.25 -4.46
C GLU A 326 24.11 3.25 -5.09
N PHE A 327 23.30 4.28 -4.81
CA PHE A 327 21.97 4.45 -5.41
C PHE A 327 22.04 4.71 -6.92
N GLU A 328 22.93 5.59 -7.40
CA GLU A 328 23.14 5.79 -8.84
C GLU A 328 23.62 4.51 -9.54
N GLU A 329 24.54 3.76 -8.92
CA GLU A 329 24.99 2.48 -9.48
C GLU A 329 23.87 1.43 -9.53
N GLN A 330 22.95 1.42 -8.55
CA GLN A 330 21.76 0.59 -8.59
C GLN A 330 20.78 1.03 -9.69
N LEU A 331 20.55 2.34 -9.85
CA LEU A 331 19.63 2.90 -10.84
C LEU A 331 20.09 2.58 -12.27
N ALA A 332 21.38 2.79 -12.56
CA ALA A 332 21.97 2.48 -13.88
C ALA A 332 21.89 0.99 -14.24
N ARG A 333 22.09 0.09 -13.27
CA ARG A 333 21.91 -1.37 -13.46
C ARG A 333 20.45 -1.73 -13.73
N GLN A 334 19.51 -1.06 -13.08
CA GLN A 334 18.08 -1.25 -13.31
C GLN A 334 17.64 -0.72 -14.68
N GLU A 335 18.21 0.40 -15.14
CA GLU A 335 18.01 0.90 -16.49
C GLU A 335 18.56 -0.06 -17.56
N GLU A 336 19.73 -0.68 -17.33
CA GLU A 336 20.29 -1.70 -18.24
C GLU A 336 19.36 -2.92 -18.37
N ASP A 337 18.85 -3.48 -17.26
CA ASP A 337 17.90 -4.60 -17.30
C ASP A 337 16.58 -4.23 -18.01
N LEU A 338 16.04 -3.03 -17.73
CA LEU A 338 14.84 -2.53 -18.40
C LEU A 338 15.05 -2.33 -19.90
N ASN A 339 16.21 -1.81 -20.33
CA ASN A 339 16.56 -1.65 -21.74
C ASN A 339 16.73 -3.01 -22.44
N LEU A 340 17.39 -3.99 -21.80
CA LEU A 340 17.51 -5.36 -22.31
C LEU A 340 16.13 -6.03 -22.46
N LYS A 341 15.25 -5.86 -21.47
CA LYS A 341 13.87 -6.37 -21.47
C LYS A 341 13.00 -5.70 -22.53
N ALA A 342 13.14 -4.39 -22.72
CA ALA A 342 12.47 -3.65 -23.79
C ALA A 342 12.92 -4.13 -25.19
N ALA A 343 14.21 -4.40 -25.37
CA ALA A 343 14.75 -4.92 -26.62
C ALA A 343 14.22 -6.32 -26.97
N ASP A 344 14.12 -7.25 -26.00
CA ASP A 344 13.51 -8.56 -26.28
C ASP A 344 11.99 -8.46 -26.48
N LEU A 345 11.27 -7.60 -25.75
CA LEU A 345 9.84 -7.35 -26.00
C LEU A 345 9.58 -6.77 -27.40
N GLN A 346 10.43 -5.85 -27.89
CA GLN A 346 10.34 -5.36 -29.27
C GLN A 346 10.56 -6.50 -30.27
N LYS A 347 11.57 -7.35 -30.05
CA LYS A 347 11.87 -8.50 -30.91
C LYS A 347 10.74 -9.53 -30.92
N GLN A 348 10.14 -9.83 -29.75
CA GLN A 348 8.95 -10.68 -29.65
C GLN A 348 7.78 -10.11 -30.45
N ARG A 349 7.56 -8.79 -30.39
CA ARG A 349 6.55 -8.11 -31.21
C ARG A 349 6.83 -8.23 -32.70
N GLU A 350 8.08 -8.02 -33.15
CA GLU A 350 8.46 -8.17 -34.57
C GLU A 350 8.25 -9.61 -35.08
N ASP A 351 8.56 -10.63 -34.27
CA ASP A 351 8.35 -12.03 -34.66
C ASP A 351 6.86 -12.43 -34.65
N LEU A 352 6.04 -11.87 -33.75
CA LEU A 352 4.57 -12.01 -33.79
C LEU A 352 3.96 -11.33 -35.02
N GLU A 353 4.45 -10.14 -35.40
CA GLU A 353 4.01 -9.43 -36.60
C GLU A 353 4.30 -10.26 -37.87
N ARG A 354 5.50 -10.85 -37.98
CA ARG A 354 5.87 -11.81 -39.04
C ARG A 354 4.98 -13.06 -39.06
N GLN A 355 4.60 -13.62 -37.91
CA GLN A 355 3.67 -14.75 -37.85
C GLN A 355 2.27 -14.34 -38.32
N GLN A 356 1.80 -13.15 -37.97
CA GLN A 356 0.51 -12.62 -38.40
C GLN A 356 0.47 -12.36 -39.92
N GLU A 357 1.56 -11.87 -40.52
CA GLU A 357 1.70 -11.79 -41.98
C GLU A 357 1.61 -13.17 -42.65
N GLN A 358 2.33 -14.17 -42.15
CA GLN A 358 2.30 -15.54 -42.68
C GLN A 358 0.92 -16.19 -42.60
N LEU A 359 0.20 -16.00 -41.48
CA LEU A 359 -1.19 -16.45 -41.33
C LEU A 359 -2.13 -15.77 -42.32
N ASN A 360 -1.96 -14.47 -42.55
CA ASN A 360 -2.76 -13.73 -43.53
C ASN A 360 -2.47 -14.20 -44.96
N ALA A 361 -1.21 -14.51 -45.30
CA ALA A 361 -0.84 -15.07 -46.59
C ALA A 361 -1.47 -16.46 -46.83
N GLN A 362 -1.37 -17.39 -45.86
CA GLN A 362 -2.00 -18.71 -45.96
C GLN A 362 -3.53 -18.61 -46.08
N LYS A 363 -4.17 -17.67 -45.36
CA LYS A 363 -5.62 -17.43 -45.45
C LYS A 363 -6.05 -16.99 -46.85
N ILE A 364 -5.25 -16.13 -47.50
CA ILE A 364 -5.51 -15.68 -48.88
C ILE A 364 -5.33 -16.85 -49.87
N GLU A 365 -4.26 -17.64 -49.74
CA GLU A 365 -4.01 -18.82 -50.60
C GLU A 365 -5.14 -19.85 -50.48
N LEU A 366 -5.56 -20.17 -49.24
CA LEU A 366 -6.66 -21.09 -48.97
C LEU A 366 -7.98 -20.58 -49.57
N GLN A 367 -8.27 -19.28 -49.47
CA GLN A 367 -9.48 -18.69 -50.04
C GLN A 367 -9.48 -18.74 -51.58
N GLN A 368 -8.34 -18.51 -52.23
CA GLN A 368 -8.18 -18.70 -53.68
C GLN A 368 -8.37 -20.16 -54.10
N ALA A 369 -7.86 -21.11 -53.30
CA ALA A 369 -8.05 -22.54 -53.56
C ALA A 369 -9.53 -22.98 -53.42
N VAL A 370 -10.27 -22.41 -52.45
CA VAL A 370 -11.72 -22.64 -52.30
C VAL A 370 -12.50 -22.08 -53.49
N GLU A 371 -12.25 -20.83 -53.91
CA GLU A 371 -12.89 -20.26 -55.11
C GLU A 371 -12.63 -21.10 -56.36
N HIS A 372 -11.39 -21.57 -56.55
CA HIS A 372 -11.04 -22.44 -57.68
C HIS A 372 -11.81 -23.78 -57.64
N MET A 373 -12.00 -24.35 -56.45
CA MET A 373 -12.78 -25.57 -56.27
C MET A 373 -14.28 -25.36 -56.56
N GLU A 374 -14.85 -24.20 -56.19
CA GLU A 374 -16.24 -23.86 -56.53
C GLU A 374 -16.46 -23.64 -58.03
N ARG A 375 -15.49 -23.01 -58.72
CA ARG A 375 -15.49 -22.89 -60.18
C ARG A 375 -15.43 -24.25 -60.89
N ILE A 376 -14.74 -25.24 -60.31
CA ILE A 376 -14.72 -26.62 -60.82
C ILE A 376 -16.04 -27.36 -60.54
N LYS A 377 -16.65 -27.18 -59.35
CA LYS A 377 -17.97 -27.75 -59.02
C LYS A 377 -19.08 -27.21 -59.92
N THR A 378 -19.09 -25.92 -60.20
CA THR A 378 -20.15 -25.26 -60.99
C THR A 378 -20.12 -25.61 -62.49
N GLN A 379 -19.07 -26.24 -63.01
CA GLN A 379 -18.95 -26.66 -64.41
C GLN A 379 -19.41 -28.11 -64.71
N LYS A 380 -20.12 -28.82 -63.80
CA LYS A 380 -20.51 -30.24 -64.01
C LYS A 380 -21.98 -30.58 -63.80
N VAL A 381 -22.65 -31.00 -64.89
CA VAL A 381 -23.98 -31.66 -64.98
C VAL A 381 -24.02 -32.46 -66.30
N PRO A 382 -24.66 -33.64 -66.45
CA PRO A 382 -24.91 -34.79 -65.54
C PRO A 382 -24.27 -36.12 -66.10
N PRO A 383 -24.39 -37.29 -65.42
CA PRO A 383 -23.89 -38.59 -65.92
C PRO A 383 -24.96 -39.45 -66.65
N PRO A 384 -24.55 -40.28 -67.64
CA PRO A 384 -24.87 -41.73 -67.63
C PRO A 384 -23.76 -42.61 -68.30
N PRO A 385 -23.93 -43.94 -68.54
CA PRO A 385 -23.89 -44.99 -67.54
C PRO A 385 -22.84 -46.11 -67.83
N GLU A 386 -22.83 -47.12 -66.95
CA GLU A 386 -21.96 -48.29 -66.78
C GLU A 386 -21.37 -49.03 -68.01
N MET A 387 -20.17 -49.61 -67.81
CA MET A 387 -19.92 -51.05 -67.99
C MET A 387 -18.90 -51.57 -66.94
N HIS A 388 -18.96 -52.86 -66.61
CA HIS A 388 -18.29 -53.51 -65.46
C HIS A 388 -16.93 -54.20 -65.77
N HIS A 389 -16.20 -54.55 -64.68
CA HIS A 389 -15.23 -55.68 -64.51
C HIS A 389 -13.71 -55.41 -64.37
N ILE A 390 -13.31 -54.84 -63.21
CA ILE A 390 -12.56 -55.48 -62.09
C ILE A 390 -11.68 -56.73 -62.41
N PRO A 391 -10.45 -56.90 -61.86
CA PRO A 391 -9.44 -55.94 -61.40
C PRO A 391 -8.16 -56.16 -62.29
N PRO A 392 -6.94 -56.64 -61.88
CA PRO A 392 -6.18 -56.68 -60.60
C PRO A 392 -5.30 -55.40 -60.45
N GLU A 393 -4.30 -55.20 -59.57
CA GLU A 393 -3.54 -56.00 -58.57
C GLU A 393 -3.44 -55.23 -57.21
N GLN A 394 -2.51 -55.57 -56.31
CA GLN A 394 -2.24 -54.88 -55.04
C GLN A 394 -0.75 -54.50 -54.88
N GLN A 395 -0.47 -53.31 -54.33
CA GLN A 395 0.61 -53.15 -53.34
C GLN A 395 0.48 -51.80 -52.59
N GLN A 396 0.17 -51.88 -51.30
CA GLN A 396 0.45 -50.82 -50.32
C GLN A 396 1.48 -51.36 -49.34
N GLN A 397 2.57 -50.63 -49.14
CA GLN A 397 3.37 -50.75 -47.92
C GLN A 397 3.15 -49.50 -47.06
N GLN A 398 3.17 -49.73 -45.75
CA GLN A 398 2.85 -48.74 -44.73
C GLN A 398 4.11 -47.98 -44.33
N GLN A 399 3.93 -46.72 -43.93
CA GLN A 399 4.60 -46.22 -42.73
C GLN A 399 3.60 -45.41 -41.91
N GLN A 400 3.72 -45.52 -40.59
CA GLN A 400 2.70 -45.13 -39.63
C GLN A 400 2.90 -43.69 -39.18
N GLN A 401 1.80 -42.96 -39.01
CA GLN A 401 1.78 -41.73 -38.21
C GLN A 401 1.09 -42.06 -36.88
N HIS A 402 1.80 -41.96 -35.77
CA HIS A 402 1.25 -42.27 -34.45
C HIS A 402 0.62 -41.02 -33.83
N VAL A 403 -0.67 -41.10 -33.52
CA VAL A 403 -1.36 -40.14 -32.65
C VAL A 403 -1.77 -40.87 -31.37
N PRO A 404 -1.44 -40.37 -30.17
CA PRO A 404 -2.00 -40.85 -28.92
C PRO A 404 -3.23 -40.01 -28.54
N GLN A 405 -4.39 -40.34 -29.10
CA GLN A 405 -5.68 -39.96 -28.51
C GLN A 405 -6.06 -41.03 -27.49
N ASN A 406 -6.49 -40.65 -26.29
CA ASN A 406 -6.98 -41.58 -25.28
C ASN A 406 -8.33 -41.10 -24.75
N GLN A 407 -9.39 -41.88 -24.97
CA GLN A 407 -10.77 -41.54 -24.59
C GLN A 407 -11.64 -42.81 -24.51
N GLN A 408 -12.14 -43.11 -23.31
CA GLN A 408 -13.33 -43.91 -22.95
C GLN A 408 -13.36 -44.01 -21.40
N ASP A 409 -14.48 -44.22 -20.70
CA ASP A 409 -15.75 -44.84 -21.15
C ASP A 409 -17.02 -44.21 -20.51
N LEU A 410 -18.19 -44.67 -20.99
CA LEU A 410 -19.62 -44.44 -20.64
C LEU A 410 -20.02 -43.91 -19.22
N GLY A 411 -21.13 -43.17 -19.05
CA GLY A 411 -22.13 -42.68 -20.01
C GLY A 411 -23.51 -42.28 -19.40
N GLN A 412 -24.54 -42.11 -20.26
CA GLN A 412 -25.99 -41.81 -20.02
C GLN A 412 -26.48 -40.34 -20.13
N GLU A 413 -27.81 -40.18 -20.21
CA GLU A 413 -28.62 -39.22 -21.03
C GLU A 413 -29.80 -38.57 -20.23
N PRO A 414 -30.67 -37.66 -20.77
CA PRO A 414 -30.47 -36.53 -21.71
C PRO A 414 -31.34 -35.25 -21.36
N GLN A 415 -31.54 -34.35 -22.35
CA GLN A 415 -32.48 -33.18 -22.43
C GLN A 415 -32.00 -31.84 -21.79
N HIS A 416 -32.28 -30.64 -22.34
CA HIS A 416 -33.04 -30.21 -23.54
C HIS A 416 -32.45 -28.89 -24.14
N ILE A 417 -32.74 -28.56 -25.41
CA ILE A 417 -32.47 -27.23 -26.06
C ILE A 417 -33.77 -26.71 -26.74
N PRO A 418 -33.96 -25.40 -27.06
CA PRO A 418 -33.35 -24.67 -28.21
C PRO A 418 -32.64 -23.33 -27.80
N GLN A 419 -31.64 -22.78 -28.52
CA GLN A 419 -31.65 -22.08 -29.84
C GLN A 419 -32.37 -20.70 -29.77
N GLU A 420 -31.84 -19.56 -30.27
CA GLU A 420 -31.23 -19.26 -31.59
C GLU A 420 -30.25 -18.04 -31.63
N ASN A 421 -29.38 -18.01 -32.68
CA ASN A 421 -28.92 -16.89 -33.55
C ASN A 421 -28.85 -15.40 -33.08
N GLN A 422 -27.97 -14.51 -33.59
CA GLN A 422 -26.65 -14.52 -34.28
C GLN A 422 -26.14 -13.04 -34.37
N PRO A 423 -24.92 -12.69 -34.89
CA PRO A 423 -24.25 -11.41 -34.59
C PRO A 423 -24.47 -10.26 -35.61
N LEU A 424 -23.98 -9.06 -35.24
CA LEU A 424 -23.77 -7.90 -36.14
C LEU A 424 -22.37 -7.26 -35.92
N SER A 425 -21.92 -6.53 -36.94
CA SER A 425 -20.53 -6.04 -37.12
C SER A 425 -20.35 -4.55 -36.77
N PRO A 426 -19.12 -4.04 -36.58
CA PRO A 426 -18.88 -2.69 -36.03
C PRO A 426 -18.89 -1.56 -37.08
N GLY A 427 -19.17 -0.31 -36.64
CA GLY A 427 -19.02 0.88 -37.48
C GLY A 427 -19.42 2.24 -36.86
N HIS A 428 -18.40 3.04 -36.51
CA HIS A 428 -18.34 4.52 -36.51
C HIS A 428 -19.27 5.44 -35.67
N ASN A 429 -18.58 6.41 -35.05
CA ASN A 429 -18.87 7.86 -34.95
C ASN A 429 -19.67 8.49 -33.77
N SER A 430 -19.09 9.64 -33.36
CA SER A 430 -19.67 10.82 -32.69
C SER A 430 -19.78 10.83 -31.15
N LEU A 431 -19.13 11.84 -30.57
CA LEU A 431 -19.46 12.44 -29.28
C LEU A 431 -20.89 13.03 -29.28
N PRO A 432 -21.46 13.28 -28.09
CA PRO A 432 -22.11 14.56 -27.85
C PRO A 432 -21.47 15.32 -26.67
N HIS A 433 -21.25 16.61 -26.90
CA HIS A 433 -21.10 17.63 -25.88
C HIS A 433 -22.51 17.98 -25.37
N ASP A 434 -22.71 18.21 -24.08
CA ASP A 434 -23.72 19.20 -23.64
C ASP A 434 -23.43 19.74 -22.24
N SER A 435 -23.86 20.97 -21.97
CA SER A 435 -23.56 21.72 -20.74
C SER A 435 -24.82 22.40 -20.18
N PRO A 436 -25.18 22.24 -18.89
CA PRO A 436 -26.31 22.95 -18.31
C PRO A 436 -26.01 24.45 -18.14
N GLN A 437 -26.80 25.31 -18.80
CA GLN A 437 -26.69 26.77 -18.66
C GLN A 437 -27.67 27.30 -17.60
N MET A 438 -27.23 28.30 -16.83
CA MET A 438 -28.04 28.98 -15.80
C MET A 438 -29.17 29.83 -16.40
N PRO A 439 -30.36 29.91 -15.77
CA PRO A 439 -31.27 31.03 -15.93
C PRO A 439 -30.86 32.20 -15.00
N LEU A 440 -30.93 33.42 -15.52
CA LEU A 440 -30.85 34.66 -14.74
C LEU A 440 -32.27 35.13 -14.39
N ASP A 441 -32.44 35.71 -13.20
CA ASP A 441 -33.42 36.78 -12.99
C ASP A 441 -32.93 37.78 -11.92
N HIS A 442 -33.52 38.96 -11.87
CA HIS A 442 -32.96 40.14 -11.18
C HIS A 442 -33.79 40.67 -10.00
N ASN A 443 -33.19 41.62 -9.26
CA ASN A 443 -33.72 42.52 -8.22
C ASN A 443 -33.58 42.06 -6.76
N ASN A 444 -33.30 42.94 -5.77
CA ASN A 444 -32.71 44.30 -5.82
C ASN A 444 -32.21 44.68 -4.41
N VAL A 445 -31.21 45.58 -4.32
CA VAL A 445 -30.66 46.13 -3.05
C VAL A 445 -31.43 47.41 -2.63
N PRO A 446 -31.39 47.84 -1.35
CA PRO A 446 -30.23 48.61 -0.84
C PRO A 446 -29.71 48.16 0.53
#